data_AF-A0A259LMJ6-F1
#
_entry.id   AF-A0A259LMJ6-F1
#
_cell.length_a   1.000
_cell.length_b   1.000
_cell.length_c   1.000
_cell.angle_alpha   90.00
_cell.angle_beta   90.00
_cell.angle_gamma   90.00
#
_symmetry.space_group_name_H-M   'P 1'
#
loop_
_entity.id
_entity.type
_entity.pdbx_description
1 polymer ?
#
loop_
_entity_poly.entity_id
_entity_poly.type
_entity_poly.pdbx_seq_one_letter_code
_entity_poly.pdbx_strand_id
1 'polypeptide(L)' 'MNQLSDYHRDRVQAVLGASPLVPVIAIQNAEDALPLCRALVDGGIRVLEITLRTEHGVRAIEQ' A
#
# COMPACT_ATOMS: atom_id res chain seq x y z
N MET A 1 -3.86 24.45 -16.55
CA MET A 1 -3.70 23.94 -15.17
C MET A 1 -4.48 22.63 -15.05
N ASN A 2 -3.74 21.60 -14.69
CA ASN A 2 -4.02 20.17 -14.50
C ASN A 2 -5.50 19.70 -14.45
N GLN A 3 -6.01 19.14 -15.54
CA GLN A 3 -7.19 18.27 -15.50
C GLN A 3 -6.71 16.82 -15.34
N LEU A 4 -6.54 16.37 -14.10
CA LEU A 4 -6.82 14.96 -13.83
C LEU A 4 -8.29 14.77 -14.20
N SER A 5 -8.57 13.90 -15.17
CA SER A 5 -9.96 13.52 -15.49
C SER A 5 -10.66 13.05 -14.23
N ASP A 6 -11.97 13.28 -14.13
CA ASP A 6 -12.77 12.91 -12.96
C ASP A 6 -12.59 11.43 -12.60
N TYR A 7 -12.42 10.58 -13.62
CA TYR A 7 -12.04 9.18 -13.47
C TYR A 7 -10.82 8.94 -12.55
N HIS A 8 -9.71 9.67 -12.74
CA HIS A 8 -8.52 9.49 -11.92
C HIS A 8 -8.75 9.97 -10.48
N ARG A 9 -9.50 11.06 -10.31
CA ARG A 9 -9.84 11.59 -8.98
C ARG A 9 -10.67 10.58 -8.19
N ASP A 10 -11.70 10.02 -8.81
CA ASP A 10 -12.58 9.02 -8.20
C ASP A 10 -11.80 7.78 -7.80
N ARG A 11 -10.87 7.33 -8.65
CA ARG A 11 -9.99 6.19 -8.36
C ARG A 11 -9.08 6.43 -7.17
N VAL A 12 -8.45 7.60 -7.09
CA VAL A 12 -7.59 7.96 -5.95
C VAL A 12 -8.42 8.07 -4.68
N GLN A 13 -9.59 8.72 -4.75
CA GLN A 13 -10.50 8.86 -3.62
C GLN A 13 -11.00 7.49 -3.12
N ALA A 14 -11.30 6.55 -4.01
CA ALA A 14 -11.69 5.20 -3.64
C ALA A 14 -10.56 4.45 -2.90
N VAL A 15 -9.31 4.60 -3.32
CA VAL A 15 -8.15 4.01 -2.63
C VAL A 15 -7.99 4.65 -1.25
N LEU A 16 -7.91 5.98 -1.18
CA LEU A 16 -7.71 6.69 0.09
C LEU A 16 -8.87 6.49 1.08
N GLY A 17 -10.10 6.27 0.58
CA GLY A 17 -11.28 5.97 1.39
C GLY A 17 -11.42 4.51 1.82
N ALA A 18 -10.57 3.60 1.34
CA ALA A 18 -10.71 2.16 1.61
C ALA A 18 -10.32 1.76 3.04
N SER A 19 -9.56 2.59 3.76
CA SER A 19 -9.11 2.39 5.14
C SER A 19 -8.90 3.75 5.84
N PRO A 20 -9.24 3.92 7.13
CA PRO A 20 -8.99 5.16 7.87
C PRO A 20 -7.49 5.41 8.15
N LEU A 21 -6.66 4.37 7.95
CA LEU A 21 -5.22 4.38 8.17
C LEU A 21 -4.52 3.78 6.97
N VAL A 22 -3.44 4.43 6.53
CA VAL A 22 -2.50 3.91 5.53
C VAL A 22 -1.14 3.72 6.22
N PRO A 23 -0.75 2.51 6.59
CA PRO A 23 0.57 2.25 7.16
C PRO A 23 1.64 2.38 6.09
N VAL A 24 2.72 3.08 6.42
CA VAL A 24 3.95 3.14 5.63
C VAL A 24 4.94 2.13 6.22
N ILE A 25 5.25 1.09 5.45
CA ILE A 25 5.94 -0.10 5.92
C ILE A 25 7.33 -0.16 5.27
N ALA A 26 8.37 -0.23 6.10
CA ALA A 26 9.72 -0.59 5.69
C ALA A 26 9.94 -2.08 5.90
N ILE A 27 10.25 -2.82 4.82
CA ILE A 27 10.43 -4.26 4.86
C ILE A 27 11.89 -4.59 5.16
N GLN A 28 12.12 -5.18 6.34
CA GLN A 28 13.47 -5.54 6.80
C GLN A 28 13.90 -6.94 6.38
N ASN A 29 12.95 -7.86 6.19
CA ASN A 29 13.19 -9.18 5.63
C ASN A 29 12.16 -9.47 4.55
N ALA A 30 12.60 -9.94 3.37
CA ALA A 30 11.70 -10.18 2.24
C ALA A 30 10.63 -11.25 2.52
N GLU A 31 10.92 -12.22 3.39
CA GLU A 31 10.02 -13.31 3.76
C GLU A 31 8.85 -12.85 4.64
N ASP A 32 9.01 -11.72 5.34
CA ASP A 32 7.97 -11.16 6.22
C ASP A 32 6.90 -10.39 5.43
N ALA A 33 7.18 -10.00 4.19
CA ALA A 33 6.32 -9.09 3.41
C ALA A 33 4.90 -9.64 3.21
N LEU A 34 4.76 -10.82 2.61
CA LEU A 34 3.45 -11.40 2.32
C LEU A 34 2.68 -11.77 3.61
N PRO A 35 3.28 -12.44 4.62
CA PRO A 35 2.60 -12.71 5.89
C PRO A 35 2.12 -11.43 6.60
N LEU A 36 2.95 -10.39 6.65
CA LEU A 36 2.59 -9.10 7.26
C LEU A 36 1.41 -8.45 6.52
N CYS A 37 1.49 -8.36 5.19
CA CYS A 37 0.42 -7.79 4.38
C CYS A 37 -0.90 -8.55 4.55
N ARG A 38 -0.86 -9.90 4.63
CA ARG A 38 -2.06 -10.72 4.89
C ARG A 38 -2.68 -10.37 6.24
N ALA A 39 -1.86 -10.34 7.29
CA ALA A 39 -2.33 -10.05 8.64
C ALA A 39 -2.96 -8.65 8.75
N LEU A 40 -2.39 -7.65 8.07
CA LEU A 40 -2.95 -6.30 8.03
C LEU A 40 -4.31 -6.25 7.31
N VAL A 41 -4.43 -6.97 6.19
CA VAL A 41 -5.71 -7.09 5.46
C VAL A 41 -6.76 -7.81 6.31
N ASP A 42 -6.41 -8.90 6.98
CA ASP A 42 -7.29 -9.62 7.90
C ASP A 42 -7.72 -8.75 9.09
N GLY A 43 -6.83 -7.84 9.53
CA GLY A 43 -7.12 -6.79 10.51
C GLY A 43 -7.94 -5.60 9.99
N GLY A 44 -8.35 -5.63 8.72
CA GLY A 44 -9.20 -4.60 8.10
C GLY A 44 -8.45 -3.46 7.41
N ILE A 45 -7.12 -3.49 7.34
CA ILE A 45 -6.30 -2.48 6.65
C ILE A 45 -6.13 -2.86 5.20
N ARG A 46 -6.89 -2.21 4.31
CA ARG A 46 -6.98 -2.57 2.89
C ARG A 46 -6.09 -1.77 1.95
N VAL A 47 -5.29 -0.85 2.49
CA VAL A 47 -4.35 -0.02 1.73
C VAL A 47 -3.04 -0.03 2.47
N LEU A 48 -1.96 -0.40 1.79
CA LEU A 48 -0.63 -0.55 2.36
C LEU A 48 0.35 0.25 1.50
N GLU A 49 1.22 1.05 2.12
CA GLU A 49 2.31 1.73 1.43
C GLU A 49 3.61 1.03 1.79
N ILE A 50 4.26 0.39 0.81
CA ILE A 50 5.60 -0.17 1.00
C ILE A 50 6.62 0.87 0.56
N THR A 51 7.49 1.31 1.47
CA THR A 51 8.53 2.27 1.14
C THR A 51 9.73 1.59 0.49
N LEU A 52 10.34 2.27 -0.49
CA LEU A 52 11.57 1.81 -1.16
C LEU A 52 12.86 2.21 -0.41
N ARG A 53 12.75 2.60 0.88
CA ARG A 53 13.90 2.94 1.74
C ARG A 53 14.68 1.71 2.23
N THR A 54 14.27 0.52 1.83
CA THR A 54 14.94 -0.75 2.10
C THR A 54 15.21 -1.46 0.78
N GLU A 55 16.26 -2.28 0.71
CA GLU A 55 16.57 -3.06 -0.49
C GLU A 55 15.46 -4.08 -0.85
N HIS A 56 14.60 -4.44 0.11
CA HIS A 56 13.52 -5.40 -0.07
C HIS A 56 12.21 -4.79 -0.58
N GLY A 57 12.09 -3.46 -0.63
CA GLY A 57 10.82 -2.78 -0.93
C GLY A 57 10.20 -3.18 -2.27
N VAL A 58 11.00 -3.25 -3.35
CA VAL A 58 10.50 -3.66 -4.68
C VAL A 58 10.07 -5.12 -4.67
N ARG A 59 10.92 -6.02 -4.16
CA ARG A 59 10.62 -7.45 -4.06
C ARG A 59 9.39 -7.73 -3.21
N ALA A 60 9.10 -6.91 -2.21
CA ALA A 60 7.90 -7.06 -1.38
C ALA A 60 6.61 -6.72 -2.15
N ILE A 61 6.66 -5.78 -3.10
CA ILE A 61 5.51 -5.38 -3.93
C ILE A 61 5.22 -6.43 -5.03
N GLU A 62 6.25 -7.15 -5.48
CA GLU A 62 6.14 -8.18 -6.53
C GLU A 62 5.63 -9.56 -6.04
N GLN A 63 5.55 -9.75 -4.73
CA GLN A 63 5.03 -10.98 -4.09
C GLN A 63 3.50 -11.02 -4.08
#